data_AF-A0A498D8Z5-F1
#
_entry.id   AF-A0A498D8Z5-F1
#
_cell.length_a   1.000
_cell.length_b   1.000
_cell.length_c   1.000
_cell.angle_alpha   90.00
_cell.angle_beta   90.00
_cell.angle_gamma   90.00
#
_symmetry.space_group_name_H-M   'P 1'
#
loop_
_entity.id
_entity.type
_entity.pdbx_description
1 polymer ?
#
loop_
_entity_poly.entity_id
_entity_poly.type
_entity_poly.pdbx_seq_one_letter_code
_entity_poly.pdbx_strand_id
1 'polypeptide(L)' 'MFWINIDKSAKTITRHEPHCNFIPKQETKFKGLQRELRDGGWFSIHPYEYDQQFYYSIYPDFKRKQCGSCRKLK' A
#
# COMPACT_ATOMS: atom_id res chain seq x y z
N MET A 1 -12.61 -0.55 -4.25
CA MET A 1 -11.17 -0.34 -4.51
C MET A 1 -10.50 -0.01 -3.19
N PHE A 2 -9.26 -0.41 -2.96
CA PHE A 2 -8.49 -0.03 -1.77
C PHE A 2 -7.05 0.28 -2.21
N TRP A 3 -6.27 0.89 -1.33
CA TRP A 3 -4.88 1.20 -1.62
C TRP A 3 -3.95 0.34 -0.78
N ILE A 4 -2.80 0.00 -1.32
CA ILE A 4 -1.69 -0.57 -0.57
C ILE A 4 -0.50 0.37 -0.64
N ASN A 5 0.20 0.48 0.48
CA ASN A 5 1.45 1.18 0.61
C ASN A 5 2.54 0.13 0.88
N ILE A 6 3.44 -0.05 -0.07
CA ILE A 6 4.63 -0.87 0.09
C ILE A 6 5.75 0.03 0.61
N ASP A 7 6.22 -0.26 1.81
CA ASP A 7 7.32 0.45 2.45
C ASP A 7 8.51 -0.49 2.61
N LYS A 8 9.54 -0.31 1.79
CA LYS A 8 10.74 -1.15 1.78
C LYS A 8 11.60 -0.93 3.02
N SER A 9 11.75 0.33 3.43
CA SER A 9 12.55 0.71 4.60
C SER A 9 11.97 0.13 5.89
N ALA A 10 10.65 0.16 6.04
CA ALA A 10 9.97 -0.43 7.18
C ALA A 10 9.68 -1.94 7.03
N LYS A 11 9.89 -2.52 5.84
CA LYS A 11 9.46 -3.87 5.44
C LYS A 11 7.98 -4.12 5.75
N THR A 12 7.11 -3.24 5.27
CA THR A 12 5.66 -3.36 5.50
C THR A 12 4.83 -3.20 4.24
N ILE A 13 3.70 -3.90 4.20
CA ILE A 13 2.62 -3.62 3.26
C ILE A 13 1.41 -3.17 4.08
N THR A 14 0.99 -1.93 3.91
CA THR A 14 -0.13 -1.34 4.65
C THR A 14 -1.34 -1.15 3.76
N ARG A 15 -2.49 -1.72 4.13
CA ARG A 15 -3.78 -1.52 3.44
C ARG A 15 -4.49 -0.26 3.92
N HIS A 16 -5.01 0.52 2.99
CA HIS A 16 -5.77 1.75 3.17
C HIS A 16 -7.13 1.65 2.46
N GLU A 17 -8.19 2.14 3.10
CA GLU A 17 -9.51 2.29 2.46
C GLU A 17 -9.48 3.43 1.42
N PRO A 18 -10.36 3.42 0.40
CA PRO A 18 -10.24 4.30 -0.77
C PRO A 18 -10.20 5.81 -0.47
N HIS A 19 -10.76 6.25 0.65
CA HIS A 19 -10.79 7.66 1.06
C HIS A 19 -9.86 7.98 2.25
N CYS A 20 -8.82 7.17 2.46
CA CYS A 20 -7.85 7.42 3.53
C CYS A 20 -7.03 8.70 3.26
N ASN A 21 -7.00 9.62 4.23
CA ASN A 21 -6.24 10.87 4.17
C ASN A 21 -4.73 10.69 3.97
N PHE A 22 -4.19 9.50 4.26
CA PHE A 22 -2.77 9.18 4.08
C PHE A 22 -2.42 8.74 2.67
N ILE A 23 -3.40 8.52 1.78
CA ILE A 23 -3.13 8.22 0.38
C ILE A 23 -2.56 9.49 -0.28
N PRO A 24 -1.37 9.43 -0.89
CA PRO A 24 -0.76 10.61 -1.47
C PRO A 24 -1.47 11.01 -2.78
N LYS A 25 -1.61 12.32 -2.99
CA LYS A 25 -2.18 12.90 -4.23
C LYS A 25 -1.15 13.02 -5.35
N GLN A 26 0.13 12.94 -5.02
CA GLN A 26 1.25 13.06 -5.94
C GLN A 26 2.39 12.13 -5.50
N GLU A 27 3.24 11.75 -6.44
CA GLU A 27 4.45 11.00 -6.13
C GLU A 27 5.40 11.83 -5.25
N THR A 28 6.22 11.12 -4.48
CA THR A 28 7.39 11.72 -3.82
C THR A 28 8.65 11.31 -4.58
N LYS A 29 9.78 11.96 -4.27
CA LYS A 29 11.09 11.59 -4.85
C LYS A 29 11.45 10.11 -4.64
N PHE A 30 10.89 9.46 -3.62
CA PHE A 30 11.29 8.12 -3.19
C PHE A 30 10.16 7.09 -3.18
N LYS A 31 8.90 7.50 -3.39
CA LYS A 31 7.72 6.61 -3.49
C LYS A 31 6.83 7.00 -4.66
N GLY A 32 6.56 6.04 -5.54
CA GLY A 32 5.72 6.22 -6.73
C GLY A 32 4.24 5.93 -6.48
N LEU A 33 3.42 6.32 -7.45
CA LEU A 33 2.00 5.97 -7.58
C LEU A 33 1.86 4.97 -8.74
N GLN A 34 1.25 3.82 -8.49
CA GLN A 34 1.15 2.67 -9.42
C GLN A 34 2.50 2.14 -9.92
N ARG A 35 3.58 2.47 -9.21
CA ARG A 35 4.94 1.96 -9.45
C ARG A 35 5.76 2.07 -8.18
N GLU A 36 6.84 1.31 -8.13
CA GLU A 36 7.81 1.41 -7.05
C GLU A 36 8.97 2.33 -7.43
N LEU A 37 9.41 3.10 -6.44
CA LEU A 37 10.69 3.80 -6.45
C LEU A 37 11.58 3.19 -5.34
N ARG A 38 12.61 3.94 -4.93
CA ARG A 38 13.60 3.51 -3.93
C ARG A 38 12.97 2.97 -2.65
N ASP A 39 12.00 3.69 -2.09
CA ASP A 39 11.42 3.37 -0.77
C ASP A 39 10.12 2.55 -0.88
N GLY A 40 9.72 2.19 -2.11
CA GLY A 40 8.52 1.43 -2.43
C GLY A 40 7.50 2.24 -3.24
N GLY A 41 6.22 1.97 -3.05
CA GLY A 41 5.17 2.56 -3.88
C GLY A 41 3.77 2.41 -3.31
N TRP A 42 2.84 3.14 -3.92
CA TRP A 42 1.42 3.11 -3.61
C TRP A 42 0.65 2.53 -4.79
N PHE A 43 -0.22 1.57 -4.53
CA PHE A 43 -1.00 0.90 -5.58
C PHE A 43 -2.46 0.90 -5.22
N SER A 44 -3.31 1.22 -6.19
CA SER A 44 -4.74 1.07 -6.06
C SER A 44 -5.14 -0.30 -6.59
N ILE A 45 -5.84 -1.07 -5.77
CA ILE A 45 -6.17 -2.47 -5.98
C ILE A 45 -7.69 -2.62 -5.95
N HIS A 46 -8.27 -3.35 -6.91
CA HIS A 46 -9.68 -3.69 -6.81
C HIS A 46 -9.93 -4.74 -5.72
N PRO A 47 -11.10 -4.73 -5.07
CA PRO A 47 -11.42 -5.66 -3.98
C PRO A 47 -11.40 -7.13 -4.38
N TYR A 48 -11.55 -7.41 -5.67
CA TYR A 48 -11.66 -8.76 -6.23
C TYR A 48 -10.36 -9.22 -6.91
N GLU A 49 -9.29 -8.42 -6.86
CA GLU A 49 -8.08 -8.67 -7.64
C GLU A 49 -7.02 -9.53 -6.94
N TYR A 50 -6.41 -10.38 -7.76
CA TYR A 50 -5.23 -11.18 -7.49
C TYR A 50 -3.99 -10.34 -7.11
N ASP A 51 -3.98 -9.06 -7.45
CA ASP A 51 -2.84 -8.17 -7.29
C ASP A 51 -2.39 -8.02 -5.84
N GLN A 52 -3.32 -8.10 -4.87
CA GLN A 52 -2.92 -8.12 -3.47
C GLN A 52 -2.06 -9.37 -3.14
N GLN A 53 -2.40 -10.52 -3.72
CA GLN A 53 -1.63 -11.76 -3.54
C GLN A 53 -0.28 -11.66 -4.27
N PHE A 54 -0.23 -11.01 -5.43
CA PHE A 54 1.02 -10.75 -6.14
C PHE A 54 2.04 -10.01 -5.27
N TYR A 55 1.65 -8.90 -4.63
CA TYR A 55 2.56 -8.17 -3.74
C TYR A 55 2.94 -8.96 -2.49
N TYR A 56 2.05 -9.80 -1.96
CA TYR A 56 2.38 -10.69 -0.84
C TYR A 56 3.37 -11.79 -1.22
N SER A 57 3.36 -12.24 -2.47
CA SER A 57 4.33 -13.21 -3.00
C SER A 57 5.69 -12.57 -3.31
N ILE A 58 5.71 -11.31 -3.79
CA ILE A 58 6.97 -10.58 -4.02
C ILE A 58 7.65 -10.22 -2.71
N TYR A 59 6.87 -9.84 -1.70
CA TYR A 59 7.36 -9.39 -0.40
C TYR A 59 6.88 -10.32 0.73
N PRO A 60 7.30 -11.61 0.74
CA PRO A 60 6.82 -12.58 1.70
C PRO A 60 7.19 -12.21 3.15
N ASP A 61 8.34 -11.58 3.33
CA ASP A 61 8.86 -11.17 4.64
C ASP A 61 8.30 -9.83 5.13
N PHE A 62 7.49 -9.14 4.33
CA PHE A 62 6.97 -7.84 4.73
C PHE A 62 5.78 -8.01 5.66
N LYS A 63 5.80 -7.27 6.77
CA LYS A 63 4.69 -7.30 7.72
C LYS A 63 3.45 -6.65 7.11
N ARG A 64 2.35 -7.41 7.08
CA ARG A 64 1.05 -6.96 6.62
C ARG A 64 0.37 -6.14 7.70
N LYS A 65 -0.06 -4.93 7.37
CA LYS A 65 -0.70 -3.99 8.29
C LYS A 65 -1.97 -3.43 7.68
N GLN A 66 -2.88 -2.98 8.54
CA GLN A 66 -3.98 -2.12 8.15
C GLN A 66 -3.70 -0.71 8.68
N CYS A 67 -4.01 0.31 7.88
CA CYS A 67 -3.88 1.69 8.31
C CYS A 67 -4.70 1.92 9.59
N GLY A 68 -4.06 2.49 10.62
CA GLY A 68 -4.68 2.74 11.92
C GLY A 68 -5.87 3.70 11.84
N SER A 69 -5.82 4.70 10.95
CA SER A 69 -6.95 5.61 10.72
C SER A 69 -8.12 4.90 10.04
N CYS A 70 -7.85 3.99 9.10
CA CYS A 70 -8.89 3.18 8.47
C CYS A 70 -9.52 2.16 9.43
N ARG A 71 -8.75 1.61 10.37
CA ARG A 71 -9.26 0.64 11.35
C ARG A 71 -10.29 1.26 12.30
N LYS A 72 -10.16 2.55 12.62
CA LYS A 72 -11.08 3.28 13.52
C LYS A 72 -12.40 3.72 12.85
N LEU A 73 -12.50 3.61 11.54
CA LEU A 73 -13.69 3.96 10.75
C LEU A 73 -14.63 2.77 10.53
N LYS A 74 -14.36 1.62 11.16
CA LYS A 74 -15.21 0.42 11.16
C LYS A 74 -15.91 0.27 12.50
#